data_AF-A0A2Z5AGJ8-F1
#
_entry.id   AF-A0A2Z5AGJ8-F1
#
_cell.length_a   1.000
_cell.length_b   1.000
_cell.length_c   1.000
_cell.angle_alpha   90.00
_cell.angle_beta   90.00
_cell.angle_gamma   90.00
#
_symmetry.space_group_name_H-M   'P 1'
#
loop_
_entity.id
_entity.type
_entity.pdbx_description
1 polymer ?
#
loop_
_entity_poly.entity_id
_entity_poly.type
_entity_poly.pdbx_seq_one_letter_code
_entity_poly.pdbx_strand_id
1 'polypeptide(L)'
;MLLLIGGGLVLLLALALAGFGLLSQQLDGYRRLLTGPLEEARLVDATNLAFKSQVQEWKNVLLRGGAADQRERYWKQFQEEEARVQTALEQLQRRADEPELRQRLHQLAQSHREMGEAYRRGLAAYVAADYVAAQGDAAVKGIDRATSEQLSGLVTELHARANSQAQALSAEARRTVLLAVGAMLAFAALIALLSAWLVNRRIVGPLARVTEQLVQLSDGRLGQPLAESRRDEVGRLARAANRLRDFFVDLAGQLRQGTAALDATTQELGAIAQRSGEGIR
;
A
#
# COMPACT_ATOMS: atom_id res chain seq x y z
N MET A 1 8.80 -27.93 13.00
CA MET A 1 9.46 -26.65 13.30
C MET A 1 9.95 -25.95 12.04
N LEU A 2 10.88 -26.52 11.27
CA LEU A 2 11.40 -25.92 10.02
C LEU A 2 10.33 -25.54 8.97
N LEU A 3 9.32 -26.39 8.74
CA LEU A 3 8.21 -26.07 7.82
C LEU A 3 7.35 -24.87 8.27
N LEU A 4 7.19 -24.68 9.58
CA LEU A 4 6.43 -23.56 10.15
C LEU A 4 7.21 -22.26 10.03
N ILE A 5 8.49 -22.29 10.38
CA ILE A 5 9.38 -21.12 10.30
C ILE A 5 9.61 -20.74 8.83
N GLY A 6 9.89 -21.72 7.96
CA GLY A 6 10.08 -21.50 6.53
C GLY A 6 8.81 -20.97 5.85
N GLY A 7 7.64 -21.52 6.18
CA GLY A 7 6.35 -21.02 5.67
C GLY A 7 6.06 -19.58 6.10
N GLY A 8 6.33 -19.25 7.37
CA GLY A 8 6.17 -17.88 7.88
C GLY A 8 7.13 -16.89 7.21
N LEU A 9 8.37 -17.29 6.93
CA LEU A 9 9.35 -16.43 6.29
C LEU A 9 9.01 -16.15 4.82
N VAL A 10 8.58 -17.19 4.08
CA VAL A 10 8.09 -17.05 2.69
C VAL A 10 6.88 -16.14 2.63
N LEU A 11 5.96 -16.26 3.61
CA LEU A 11 4.82 -15.35 3.70
C LEU A 11 5.25 -13.91 3.87
N LEU A 12 6.13 -13.63 4.85
CA LEU A 12 6.59 -12.28 5.13
C LEU A 12 7.24 -11.66 3.90
N LEU A 13 8.04 -12.45 3.16
CA LEU A 13 8.65 -12.02 1.92
C LEU A 13 7.60 -11.71 0.85
N ALA A 14 6.58 -12.56 0.69
CA ALA A 14 5.51 -12.36 -0.27
C ALA A 14 4.67 -11.11 0.05
N LEU A 15 4.37 -10.88 1.33
CA LEU A 15 3.67 -9.68 1.81
C LEU A 15 4.50 -8.41 1.59
N ALA A 16 5.82 -8.47 1.85
CA ALA A 16 6.72 -7.35 1.60
C ALA A 16 6.80 -7.00 0.11
N LEU A 17 6.93 -8.01 -0.77
CA LEU A 17 6.94 -7.83 -2.22
C LEU A 17 5.62 -7.28 -2.75
N ALA A 18 4.49 -7.80 -2.28
CA ALA A 18 3.17 -7.30 -2.64
C ALA A 18 2.99 -5.84 -2.17
N GLY A 19 3.36 -5.54 -0.93
CA GLY A 19 3.30 -4.18 -0.38
C GLY A 19 4.18 -3.19 -1.17
N PHE A 20 5.39 -3.61 -1.54
CA PHE A 20 6.29 -2.80 -2.36
C PHE A 20 5.72 -2.54 -3.76
N GLY A 21 5.16 -3.56 -4.42
CA GLY A 21 4.51 -3.40 -5.73
C GLY A 21 3.33 -2.42 -5.69
N LEU A 22 2.49 -2.51 -4.65
CA LEU A 22 1.37 -1.59 -4.44
C LEU A 22 1.85 -0.15 -4.21
N LEU A 23 2.88 0.03 -3.38
CA LEU A 23 3.46 1.34 -3.13
C LEU A 23 4.05 1.94 -4.40
N SER A 24 4.75 1.14 -5.21
CA SER A 24 5.31 1.58 -6.49
C SER A 24 4.22 2.05 -7.45
N GLN A 25 3.13 1.28 -7.60
CA GLN A 25 2.01 1.67 -8.45
C GLN A 25 1.35 2.98 -8.00
N GLN A 26 1.20 3.17 -6.68
CA GLN A 26 0.67 4.41 -6.13
C GLN A 26 1.60 5.60 -6.42
N LEU A 27 2.92 5.43 -6.21
CA LEU A 27 3.91 6.47 -6.50
C LEU A 27 3.90 6.87 -7.99
N ASP A 28 3.73 5.92 -8.91
CA ASP A 28 3.63 6.20 -10.33
C ASP A 28 2.32 6.93 -10.69
N GLY A 29 1.23 6.65 -9.97
CA GLY A 29 -0.02 7.42 -10.08
C GLY A 29 0.15 8.87 -9.65
N TYR A 30 0.76 9.09 -8.48
CA TYR A 30 1.06 10.45 -7.98
C TYR A 30 2.01 11.20 -8.90
N ARG A 31 3.07 10.55 -9.39
CA ARG A 31 3.99 11.15 -10.38
C ARG A 31 3.25 11.59 -11.63
N ARG A 32 2.40 10.73 -12.21
CA ARG A 32 1.58 11.07 -13.38
C ARG A 32 0.66 12.27 -13.13
N LEU A 33 0.05 12.35 -11.95
CA LEU A 33 -0.79 13.48 -11.57
C LEU A 33 0.01 14.80 -11.48
N LEU A 34 1.19 14.75 -10.87
CA LEU A 34 2.09 15.90 -10.73
C LEU A 34 2.64 16.37 -12.07
N THR A 35 2.99 15.45 -12.97
CA THR A 35 3.61 15.78 -14.27
C THR A 35 2.61 16.06 -15.39
N GLY A 36 1.33 15.74 -15.22
CA GLY A 36 0.27 15.94 -16.22
C GLY A 36 -0.76 16.98 -15.76
N PRO A 37 -1.93 16.59 -15.25
CA PRO A 37 -3.06 17.51 -15.00
C PRO A 37 -2.75 18.68 -14.07
N LEU A 38 -1.93 18.46 -13.03
CA LEU A 38 -1.58 19.53 -12.09
C LEU A 38 -0.65 20.57 -12.75
N GLU A 39 0.27 20.10 -13.58
CA GLU A 39 1.17 20.99 -14.32
C GLU A 39 0.40 21.77 -15.41
N GLU A 40 -0.57 21.15 -16.07
CA GLU A 40 -1.50 21.84 -16.99
C GLU A 40 -2.31 22.92 -16.28
N ALA A 41 -2.87 22.62 -15.10
CA ALA A 41 -3.59 23.59 -14.27
C ALA A 41 -2.68 24.77 -13.87
N ARG A 42 -1.44 24.49 -13.46
CA ARG A 42 -0.45 25.51 -13.11
C ARG A 42 -0.09 26.40 -14.31
N LEU A 43 0.07 25.80 -15.49
CA LEU A 43 0.39 26.53 -16.73
C LEU A 43 -0.76 27.42 -17.17
N VAL A 44 -2.01 26.95 -17.09
CA VAL A 44 -3.16 27.79 -17.46
C VAL A 44 -3.37 28.93 -16.48
N ASP A 45 -3.11 28.73 -15.18
CA ASP A 45 -3.14 29.80 -14.19
C ASP A 45 -2.09 30.88 -14.49
N ALA A 46 -0.86 30.47 -14.78
CA ALA A 46 0.20 31.38 -15.19
C ALA A 46 -0.15 32.13 -16.50
N THR A 47 -0.78 31.44 -17.45
CA THR A 47 -1.25 32.03 -18.71
C THR A 47 -2.33 33.09 -18.47
N ASN A 48 -3.34 32.77 -17.65
CA ASN A 48 -4.43 33.68 -17.31
C ASN A 48 -3.92 34.90 -16.53
N LEU A 49 -2.93 34.72 -15.64
CA LEU A 49 -2.28 35.81 -14.94
C LEU A 49 -1.49 36.72 -15.91
N ALA A 50 -0.65 36.15 -16.77
CA ALA A 50 0.10 36.90 -17.77
C ALA A 50 -0.83 37.68 -18.71
N PHE A 51 -1.94 37.09 -19.13
CA PHE A 51 -2.96 37.77 -19.94
C PHE A 51 -3.58 38.97 -19.20
N LYS A 52 -3.94 38.81 -17.92
CA LYS A 52 -4.45 39.94 -17.12
C LYS A 52 -3.41 41.05 -16.97
N SER A 53 -2.14 40.68 -16.76
CA SER A 53 -1.02 41.62 -16.73
C SER A 53 -0.85 42.34 -18.05
N GLN A 54 -0.89 41.63 -19.19
CA GLN A 54 -0.85 42.23 -20.52
C GLN A 54 -1.94 43.30 -20.70
N VAL A 55 -3.21 42.98 -20.39
CA VAL A 55 -4.32 43.94 -20.48
C VAL A 55 -4.12 45.13 -19.53
N GLN A 56 -3.53 44.90 -18.35
CA GLN A 56 -3.18 45.96 -17.42
C GLN A 56 -2.07 46.87 -17.96
N GLU A 57 -1.04 46.32 -18.61
CA GLU A 57 0.02 47.12 -19.21
C GLU A 57 -0.47 47.97 -20.38
N TRP A 58 -1.43 47.46 -21.15
CA TRP A 58 -2.13 48.30 -22.13
C TRP A 58 -2.81 49.51 -21.48
N LYS A 59 -3.52 49.31 -20.35
CA LYS A 59 -4.12 50.42 -19.60
C LYS A 59 -3.05 51.41 -19.11
N ASN A 60 -1.88 50.93 -18.68
CA ASN A 60 -0.76 51.79 -18.30
C ASN A 60 -0.23 52.61 -19.49
N VAL A 61 -0.16 52.01 -20.69
CA VAL A 61 0.19 52.73 -21.93
C VAL A 61 -0.80 53.87 -22.19
N LEU A 62 -2.11 53.63 -22.10
CA LEU A 62 -3.10 54.68 -22.33
C LEU A 62 -3.07 55.80 -21.28
N LEU A 63 -2.88 55.44 -20.00
CA LEU A 63 -2.95 56.39 -18.88
C LEU A 63 -1.66 57.20 -18.68
N ARG A 64 -0.50 56.61 -18.96
CA ARG A 64 0.82 57.20 -18.67
C ARG A 64 1.69 57.40 -19.91
N GLY A 65 1.25 56.91 -21.07
CA GLY A 65 2.02 56.92 -22.31
C GLY A 65 2.09 58.26 -23.05
N GLY A 66 1.60 59.35 -22.46
CA GLY A 66 1.91 60.71 -22.95
C GLY A 66 3.41 61.00 -22.85
N ALA A 67 4.08 60.50 -21.81
CA ALA A 67 5.53 60.52 -21.69
C ALA A 67 6.15 59.38 -22.50
N ALA A 68 7.16 59.68 -23.32
CA ALA A 68 7.76 58.72 -24.25
C ALA A 68 8.45 57.55 -23.54
N ASP A 69 9.18 57.82 -22.44
CA ASP A 69 9.85 56.81 -21.62
C ASP A 69 8.85 55.83 -20.98
N GLN A 70 7.74 56.34 -20.46
CA GLN A 70 6.67 55.53 -19.87
C GLN A 70 5.98 54.68 -20.92
N ARG A 71 5.67 55.28 -22.08
CA ARG A 71 5.02 54.57 -23.19
C ARG A 71 5.85 53.40 -23.67
N GLU A 72 7.14 53.62 -23.93
CA GLU A 72 8.06 52.58 -24.38
C GLU A 72 8.19 51.47 -23.33
N ARG A 73 8.31 51.84 -22.04
CA ARG A 73 8.39 50.87 -20.94
C ARG A 73 7.15 49.98 -20.85
N TYR A 74 5.95 50.56 -20.75
CA TYR A 74 4.72 49.78 -20.58
C TYR A 74 4.35 49.01 -21.86
N TRP A 75 4.67 49.55 -23.03
CA TRP A 75 4.48 48.82 -24.29
C TRP A 75 5.41 47.61 -24.39
N LYS A 76 6.67 47.75 -23.98
CA LYS A 76 7.59 46.61 -23.89
C LYS A 76 7.08 45.55 -22.92
N GLN A 77 6.60 45.95 -21.73
CA GLN A 77 6.02 45.02 -20.76
C GLN A 77 4.77 44.31 -21.31
N PHE A 78 3.91 45.03 -22.05
CA PHE A 78 2.78 44.43 -22.77
C PHE A 78 3.26 43.34 -23.75
N GLN A 79 4.28 43.61 -24.55
CA GLN A 79 4.83 42.65 -25.53
C GLN A 79 5.48 41.44 -24.85
N GLU A 80 6.14 41.64 -23.71
CA GLU A 80 6.72 40.56 -22.91
C GLU A 80 5.63 39.62 -22.36
N GLU A 81 4.53 40.17 -21.83
CA GLU A 81 3.41 39.35 -21.36
C GLU A 81 2.65 38.69 -22.54
N GLU A 82 2.47 39.38 -23.67
CA GLU A 82 1.91 38.80 -24.91
C GLU A 82 2.71 37.55 -25.34
N ALA A 83 4.04 37.65 -25.36
CA ALA A 83 4.92 36.54 -25.70
C ALA A 83 4.85 35.39 -24.69
N ARG A 84 4.72 35.70 -23.39
CA ARG A 84 4.55 34.69 -22.34
C ARG A 84 3.25 33.93 -22.50
N VAL A 85 2.14 34.62 -22.79
CA VAL A 85 0.84 33.98 -23.05
C VAL A 85 0.93 33.05 -24.25
N GLN A 86 1.49 33.51 -25.38
CA GLN A 86 1.66 32.66 -26.57
C GLN A 86 2.51 31.42 -26.29
N THR A 87 3.66 31.60 -25.63
CA THR A 87 4.56 30.50 -25.28
C THR A 87 3.86 29.47 -24.38
N ALA A 88 3.09 29.93 -23.40
CA ALA A 88 2.37 29.06 -22.49
C ALA A 88 1.24 28.29 -23.18
N LEU A 89 0.49 28.94 -24.09
CA LEU A 89 -0.54 28.29 -24.91
C LEU A 89 0.06 27.21 -25.82
N GLU A 90 1.22 27.45 -26.44
CA GLU A 90 1.93 26.44 -27.23
C GLU A 90 2.46 25.28 -26.39
N GLN A 91 2.89 25.55 -25.15
CA GLN A 91 3.29 24.51 -24.22
C GLN A 91 2.10 23.66 -23.77
N LEU A 92 0.96 24.28 -23.48
CA LEU A 92 -0.29 23.58 -23.17
C LEU A 92 -0.74 22.73 -24.37
N GLN A 93 -0.66 23.27 -25.59
CA GLN A 93 -1.06 22.54 -26.80
C GLN A 93 -0.21 21.29 -27.06
N ARG A 94 1.10 21.34 -26.75
CA ARG A 94 2.01 20.20 -26.86
C ARG A 94 1.77 19.12 -25.81
N ARG A 95 1.28 19.51 -24.63
CA ARG A 95 0.98 18.59 -23.51
C ARG A 95 -0.41 17.99 -23.61
N ALA A 96 -1.36 18.71 -24.20
CA ALA A 96 -2.74 18.26 -24.34
C ALA A 96 -2.83 16.95 -25.14
N ASP A 97 -3.19 15.88 -24.46
CA ASP A 97 -3.43 14.56 -25.06
C ASP A 97 -4.74 14.53 -25.86
N GLU A 98 -5.77 15.25 -25.39
CA GLU A 98 -7.09 15.27 -26.01
C GLU A 98 -7.14 16.14 -27.29
N PRO A 99 -7.62 15.60 -28.43
CA PRO A 99 -7.72 16.36 -29.68
C PRO A 99 -8.57 17.62 -29.56
N GLU A 100 -9.68 17.55 -28.82
CA GLU A 100 -10.60 18.68 -28.62
C GLU A 100 -9.95 19.82 -27.83
N LEU A 101 -9.25 19.48 -26.73
CA LEU A 101 -8.49 20.45 -25.93
C LEU A 101 -7.39 21.11 -26.78
N ARG A 102 -6.66 20.32 -27.56
CA ARG A 102 -5.61 20.80 -28.46
C ARG A 102 -6.17 21.78 -29.49
N GLN A 103 -7.35 21.50 -30.07
CA GLN A 103 -8.02 22.38 -31.01
C GLN A 103 -8.47 23.69 -30.34
N ARG A 104 -9.06 23.64 -29.13
CA ARG A 104 -9.46 24.84 -28.38
C ARG A 104 -8.25 25.72 -28.03
N LEU A 105 -7.15 25.12 -27.59
CA LEU A 105 -5.89 25.82 -27.32
C LEU A 105 -5.33 26.49 -28.58
N HIS A 106 -5.42 25.82 -29.74
CA HIS A 106 -5.01 26.38 -31.01
C HIS A 106 -5.85 27.61 -31.41
N GLN A 107 -7.18 27.50 -31.29
CA GLN A 107 -8.11 28.60 -31.54
C GLN A 107 -7.87 29.78 -30.60
N LEU A 108 -7.64 29.51 -29.32
CA LEU A 108 -7.33 30.52 -28.32
C LEU A 108 -6.00 31.23 -28.63
N ALA A 109 -4.96 30.49 -29.01
CA ALA A 109 -3.67 31.06 -29.42
C ALA A 109 -3.81 31.95 -30.65
N GLN A 110 -4.64 31.55 -31.63
CA GLN A 110 -4.94 32.37 -32.79
C GLN A 110 -5.70 33.65 -32.41
N SER A 111 -6.78 33.55 -31.64
CA SER A 111 -7.55 34.69 -31.14
C SER A 111 -6.65 35.68 -30.38
N HIS A 112 -5.75 35.16 -29.53
CA HIS A 112 -4.79 35.97 -28.81
C HIS A 112 -3.79 36.69 -29.74
N ARG A 113 -3.35 36.08 -30.86
CA ARG A 113 -2.51 36.75 -31.87
C ARG A 113 -3.27 37.89 -32.56
N GLU A 114 -4.51 37.63 -32.96
CA GLU A 114 -5.37 38.63 -33.61
C GLU A 114 -5.65 39.82 -32.68
N MET A 115 -5.85 39.55 -31.39
CA MET A 115 -5.97 40.56 -30.33
C MET A 115 -4.68 41.40 -30.21
N GLY A 116 -3.50 40.77 -30.24
CA GLY A 116 -2.21 41.47 -30.25
C GLY A 116 -2.06 42.45 -31.40
N GLU A 117 -2.46 42.04 -32.62
CA GLU A 117 -2.50 42.93 -33.79
C GLU A 117 -3.49 44.09 -33.61
N ALA A 118 -4.63 43.85 -32.96
CA ALA A 118 -5.58 44.91 -32.63
C ALA A 118 -5.00 45.92 -31.63
N TYR A 119 -4.26 45.46 -30.61
CA TYR A 119 -3.54 46.35 -29.70
C TYR A 119 -2.47 47.20 -30.40
N ARG A 120 -1.74 46.62 -31.37
CA ARG A 120 -0.78 47.37 -32.21
C ARG A 120 -1.48 48.48 -33.01
N ARG A 121 -2.66 48.21 -33.59
CA ARG A 121 -3.48 49.24 -34.26
C ARG A 121 -3.99 50.30 -33.28
N GLY A 122 -4.40 49.90 -32.08
CA GLY A 122 -4.81 50.81 -31.01
C GLY A 122 -3.68 51.75 -30.58
N LEU A 123 -2.45 51.25 -30.48
CA LEU A 123 -1.28 52.07 -30.19
C LEU A 123 -1.04 53.10 -31.30
N ALA A 124 -1.13 52.70 -32.57
CA ALA A 124 -0.97 53.63 -33.69
C ALA A 124 -2.03 54.75 -33.67
N ALA A 125 -3.28 54.42 -33.36
CA ALA A 125 -4.37 55.40 -33.21
C ALA A 125 -4.13 56.34 -32.01
N TYR A 126 -3.65 55.79 -30.88
CA TYR A 126 -3.27 56.57 -29.70
C TYR A 126 -2.17 57.59 -30.00
N VAL A 127 -1.12 57.19 -30.74
CA VAL A 127 -0.01 58.07 -31.15
C VAL A 127 -0.48 59.13 -32.16
N ALA A 128 -1.30 58.74 -33.15
CA ALA A 128 -1.81 59.67 -34.16
C ALA A 128 -2.76 60.73 -33.57
N ALA A 129 -3.41 60.42 -32.44
CA ALA A 129 -4.29 61.32 -31.72
C ALA A 129 -3.60 62.13 -30.63
N ASP A 130 -2.27 62.33 -30.71
CA ASP A 130 -1.46 63.05 -29.72
C ASP A 130 -1.68 62.52 -28.29
N TYR A 131 -1.71 61.19 -28.15
CA TYR A 131 -1.79 60.48 -26.87
C TYR A 131 -3.11 60.68 -26.10
N VAL A 132 -4.20 60.96 -26.82
CA VAL A 132 -5.56 60.96 -26.24
C VAL A 132 -6.02 59.52 -25.96
N ALA A 133 -6.09 59.15 -24.67
CA ALA A 133 -6.43 57.80 -24.22
C ALA A 133 -7.75 57.26 -24.80
N ALA A 134 -8.78 58.11 -24.94
CA ALA A 134 -10.08 57.72 -25.48
C ALA A 134 -10.01 57.20 -26.93
N GLN A 135 -9.11 57.75 -27.75
CA GLN A 135 -8.94 57.34 -29.14
C GLN A 135 -8.19 56.01 -29.24
N GLY A 136 -7.22 55.78 -28.36
CA GLY A 136 -6.54 54.49 -28.23
C GLY A 136 -7.47 53.39 -27.73
N ASP A 137 -8.29 53.67 -26.71
CA ASP A 137 -9.25 52.72 -26.13
C ASP A 137 -10.37 52.35 -27.11
N ALA A 138 -10.90 53.33 -27.86
CA ALA A 138 -11.97 53.09 -28.83
C ALA A 138 -11.61 52.01 -29.87
N ALA A 139 -10.33 51.93 -30.26
CA ALA A 139 -9.84 50.95 -31.22
C ALA A 139 -9.76 49.50 -30.68
N VAL A 140 -9.75 49.33 -29.36
CA VAL A 140 -9.54 48.02 -28.70
C VAL A 140 -10.61 47.70 -27.65
N LYS A 141 -11.69 48.46 -27.61
CA LYS A 141 -12.73 48.31 -26.59
C LYS A 141 -13.36 46.92 -26.64
N GLY A 142 -13.15 46.14 -25.57
CA GLY A 142 -13.77 44.83 -25.38
C GLY A 142 -13.14 43.68 -26.19
N ILE A 143 -12.02 43.90 -26.88
CA ILE A 143 -11.34 42.85 -27.66
C ILE A 143 -10.79 41.72 -26.77
N ASP A 144 -10.50 42.02 -25.51
CA ASP A 144 -9.95 41.09 -24.53
C ASP A 144 -11.02 40.20 -23.89
N ARG A 145 -12.30 40.59 -23.96
CA ARG A 145 -13.38 39.91 -23.23
C ARG A 145 -13.55 38.45 -23.63
N ALA A 146 -13.60 38.18 -24.93
CA ALA A 146 -13.76 36.81 -25.44
C ALA A 146 -12.58 35.91 -25.02
N THR A 147 -11.34 36.41 -25.18
CA THR A 147 -10.12 35.72 -24.77
C THR A 147 -10.07 35.49 -23.26
N SER A 148 -10.50 36.48 -22.46
CA SER A 148 -10.59 36.37 -21.00
C SER A 148 -11.59 35.32 -20.56
N GLU A 149 -12.77 35.26 -21.20
CA GLU A 149 -13.81 34.28 -20.91
C GLU A 149 -13.34 32.86 -21.29
N GLN A 150 -12.69 32.71 -22.45
CA GLN A 150 -12.10 31.44 -22.89
C GLN A 150 -10.99 30.96 -21.94
N LEU A 151 -10.06 31.83 -21.54
CA LEU A 151 -9.00 31.50 -20.59
C LEU A 151 -9.56 31.12 -19.22
N SER A 152 -10.55 31.86 -18.71
CA SER A 152 -11.17 31.56 -17.41
C SER A 152 -11.95 30.23 -17.43
N GLY A 153 -12.63 29.94 -18.55
CA GLY A 153 -13.27 28.65 -18.77
C GLY A 153 -12.25 27.50 -18.79
N LEU A 154 -11.13 27.70 -19.49
CA LEU A 154 -10.04 26.73 -19.55
C LEU A 154 -9.39 26.48 -18.18
N VAL A 155 -9.19 27.53 -17.37
CA VAL A 155 -8.75 27.40 -15.97
C VAL A 155 -9.70 26.49 -15.21
N THR A 156 -11.01 26.78 -15.27
CA THR A 156 -12.01 25.99 -14.54
C THR A 156 -12.04 24.53 -14.99
N GLU A 157 -11.96 24.30 -16.30
CA GLU A 157 -11.94 22.96 -16.90
C GLU A 157 -10.70 22.15 -16.47
N LEU A 158 -9.49 22.73 -16.58
CA LEU A 158 -8.26 22.03 -16.23
C LEU A 158 -8.14 21.76 -14.72
N HIS A 159 -8.61 22.68 -13.87
CA HIS A 159 -8.71 22.45 -12.42
C HIS A 159 -9.70 21.34 -12.08
N ALA A 160 -10.88 21.32 -12.72
CA ALA A 160 -11.87 20.26 -12.52
C ALA A 160 -11.32 18.88 -12.96
N ARG A 161 -10.58 18.83 -14.07
CA ARG A 161 -9.88 17.62 -14.54
C ARG A 161 -8.81 17.17 -13.55
N ALA A 162 -7.95 18.08 -13.08
CA ALA A 162 -6.91 17.74 -12.11
C ALA A 162 -7.51 17.22 -10.79
N ASN A 163 -8.56 17.87 -10.28
CA ASN A 163 -9.22 17.46 -9.04
C ASN A 163 -9.96 16.11 -9.19
N SER A 164 -10.68 15.90 -10.30
CA SER A 164 -11.38 14.63 -10.55
C SER A 164 -10.41 13.46 -10.71
N GLN A 165 -9.28 13.64 -11.40
CA GLN A 165 -8.23 12.62 -11.49
C GLN A 165 -7.57 12.34 -10.14
N ALA A 166 -7.33 13.37 -9.32
CA ALA A 166 -6.81 13.21 -7.96
C ALA A 166 -7.77 12.41 -7.07
N GLN A 167 -9.07 12.69 -7.15
CA GLN A 167 -10.09 11.96 -6.42
C GLN A 167 -10.21 10.51 -6.88
N ALA A 168 -10.21 10.27 -8.20
CA ALA A 168 -10.26 8.92 -8.76
C ALA A 168 -9.05 8.09 -8.32
N LEU A 169 -7.84 8.66 -8.40
CA LEU A 169 -6.61 8.02 -7.95
C LEU A 169 -6.62 7.72 -6.45
N SER A 170 -7.09 8.65 -5.63
CA SER A 170 -7.23 8.46 -4.17
C SER A 170 -8.23 7.36 -3.84
N ALA A 171 -9.38 7.32 -4.53
CA ALA A 171 -10.39 6.28 -4.34
C ALA A 171 -9.86 4.90 -4.75
N GLU A 172 -9.16 4.81 -5.87
CA GLU A 172 -8.52 3.57 -6.33
C GLU A 172 -7.43 3.11 -5.36
N ALA A 173 -6.55 4.01 -4.92
CA ALA A 173 -5.53 3.71 -3.92
C ALA A 173 -6.14 3.18 -2.62
N ARG A 174 -7.21 3.82 -2.12
CA ARG A 174 -7.91 3.38 -0.91
C ARG A 174 -8.52 1.98 -1.08
N ARG A 175 -9.17 1.70 -2.21
CA ARG A 175 -9.74 0.39 -2.50
C ARG A 175 -8.65 -0.68 -2.54
N THR A 176 -7.55 -0.40 -3.22
CA THR A 176 -6.42 -1.32 -3.35
C THR A 176 -5.76 -1.59 -1.99
N VAL A 177 -5.57 -0.57 -1.15
CA VAL A 177 -5.06 -0.74 0.23
C VAL A 177 -6.02 -1.58 1.07
N LEU A 178 -7.33 -1.32 1.01
CA LEU A 178 -8.32 -2.10 1.77
C LEU A 178 -8.33 -3.57 1.34
N LEU A 179 -8.28 -3.85 0.04
CA LEU A 179 -8.19 -5.22 -0.47
C LEU A 179 -6.89 -5.90 -0.04
N ALA A 180 -5.76 -5.19 -0.10
CA ALA A 180 -4.47 -5.71 0.31
C ALA A 180 -4.41 -6.02 1.81
N VAL A 181 -4.88 -5.10 2.66
CA VAL A 181 -4.98 -5.31 4.11
C VAL A 181 -5.95 -6.44 4.45
N GLY A 182 -7.10 -6.50 3.79
CA GLY A 182 -8.08 -7.58 3.95
C GLY A 182 -7.49 -8.95 3.58
N ALA A 183 -6.79 -9.04 2.45
CA ALA A 183 -6.10 -10.26 2.01
C ALA A 183 -4.98 -10.65 3.00
N MET A 184 -4.20 -9.68 3.48
CA MET A 184 -3.14 -9.91 4.47
C MET A 184 -3.71 -10.47 5.79
N LEU A 185 -4.79 -9.88 6.30
CA LEU A 185 -5.47 -10.36 7.52
C LEU A 185 -6.06 -11.76 7.33
N ALA A 186 -6.71 -12.01 6.19
CA ALA A 186 -7.26 -13.32 5.87
C ALA A 186 -6.15 -14.39 5.80
N PHE A 187 -5.01 -14.07 5.19
CA PHE A 187 -3.89 -14.99 5.09
C PHE A 187 -3.20 -15.23 6.44
N ALA A 188 -3.02 -14.18 7.24
CA ALA A 188 -2.49 -14.29 8.59
C ALA A 188 -3.39 -15.18 9.48
N ALA A 189 -4.72 -14.99 9.40
CA ALA A 189 -5.69 -15.83 10.11
C ALA A 189 -5.63 -17.29 9.64
N LEU A 190 -5.54 -17.53 8.33
CA LEU A 190 -5.42 -18.87 7.77
C LEU A 190 -4.15 -19.58 8.27
N ILE A 191 -3.00 -18.90 8.27
CA ILE A 191 -1.76 -19.46 8.81
C ILE A 191 -1.87 -19.72 10.30
N ALA A 192 -2.46 -18.81 11.08
CA ALA A 192 -2.63 -19.00 12.51
C ALA A 192 -3.48 -20.25 12.81
N LEU A 193 -4.58 -20.43 12.08
CA LEU A 193 -5.45 -21.61 12.18
C LEU A 193 -4.74 -22.89 11.77
N LEU A 194 -4.04 -22.90 10.63
CA LEU A 194 -3.28 -24.06 10.16
C LEU A 194 -2.15 -24.42 11.13
N SER A 195 -1.47 -23.42 11.69
CA SER A 195 -0.40 -23.61 12.67
C SER A 195 -0.95 -24.17 13.98
N ALA A 196 -2.04 -23.60 14.51
CA ALA A 196 -2.70 -24.11 15.71
C ALA A 196 -3.18 -25.55 15.51
N TRP A 197 -3.80 -25.86 14.36
CA TRP A 197 -4.24 -27.21 14.01
C TRP A 197 -3.06 -28.19 13.94
N LEU A 198 -1.97 -27.80 13.28
CA LEU A 198 -0.79 -28.65 13.13
C LEU A 198 -0.08 -28.89 14.46
N VAL A 199 0.06 -27.85 15.30
CA VAL A 199 0.65 -27.95 16.64
C VAL A 199 -0.21 -28.83 17.54
N ASN A 200 -1.53 -28.64 17.53
CA ASN A 200 -2.43 -29.46 18.34
C ASN A 200 -2.35 -30.95 17.95
N ARG A 201 -2.38 -31.24 16.65
CA ARG A 201 -2.37 -32.61 16.13
C ARG A 201 -1.00 -33.29 16.23
N ARG A 202 0.11 -32.55 16.03
CA ARG A 202 1.47 -33.14 16.01
C ARG A 202 2.22 -33.00 17.32
N ILE A 203 1.92 -32.05 18.18
CA ILE A 203 2.68 -31.83 19.42
C ILE A 203 1.79 -32.14 20.63
N VAL A 204 0.71 -31.37 20.81
CA VAL A 204 -0.11 -31.40 22.04
C VAL A 204 -0.76 -32.77 22.28
N GLY A 205 -1.54 -33.29 21.34
CA GLY A 205 -2.23 -34.58 21.52
C GLY A 205 -1.31 -35.78 21.76
N PRO A 206 -0.19 -35.91 21.03
CA PRO A 206 0.81 -36.96 21.27
C PRO A 206 1.56 -36.80 22.59
N LEU A 207 1.90 -35.58 23.01
CA LEU A 207 2.47 -35.32 24.34
C LEU A 207 1.49 -35.69 25.45
N ALA A 208 0.22 -35.33 25.32
CA ALA A 208 -0.82 -35.69 26.29
C ALA A 208 -0.91 -37.22 26.48
N ARG A 209 -0.82 -37.99 25.38
CA ARG A 209 -0.79 -39.46 25.43
C ARG A 209 0.44 -40.02 26.15
N VAL A 210 1.62 -39.43 25.95
CA VAL A 210 2.84 -39.81 26.68
C VAL A 210 2.67 -39.51 28.18
N THR A 211 2.18 -38.32 28.51
CA THR A 211 1.94 -37.92 29.91
C THR A 211 0.93 -38.85 30.59
N GLU A 212 -0.18 -39.16 29.93
CA GLU A 212 -1.22 -40.05 30.48
C GLU A 212 -0.68 -41.46 30.73
N GLN A 213 0.16 -42.00 29.85
CA GLN A 213 0.78 -43.31 30.07
C GLN A 213 1.73 -43.29 31.27
N LEU A 214 2.52 -42.21 31.45
CA LEU A 214 3.40 -42.06 32.60
C LEU A 214 2.63 -41.96 33.92
N VAL A 215 1.46 -41.29 33.93
CA VAL A 215 0.56 -41.25 35.09
C VAL A 215 -0.01 -42.63 35.40
N GLN A 216 -0.46 -43.37 34.38
CA GLN A 216 -0.93 -44.75 34.58
C GLN A 216 0.17 -45.66 35.15
N LEU A 217 1.41 -45.49 34.68
CA LEU A 217 2.58 -46.20 35.19
C LEU A 217 2.84 -45.89 36.67
N SER A 218 2.75 -44.62 37.09
CA SER A 218 2.90 -44.27 38.51
C SER A 218 1.78 -44.85 39.39
N ASP A 219 0.59 -45.05 38.82
CA ASP A 219 -0.54 -45.70 39.51
C ASP A 219 -0.47 -47.24 39.46
N GLY A 220 0.64 -47.82 38.98
CA GLY A 220 0.85 -49.26 38.88
C GLY A 220 0.07 -49.95 37.74
N ARG A 221 -0.52 -49.18 36.83
CA ARG A 221 -1.29 -49.69 35.69
C ARG A 221 -0.39 -49.81 34.46
N LEU A 222 0.05 -51.03 34.18
CA LEU A 222 0.90 -51.37 33.05
C LEU A 222 0.03 -51.56 31.79
N GLY A 223 -0.40 -50.44 31.20
CA GLY A 223 -1.24 -50.41 29.99
C GLY A 223 -0.51 -50.80 28.69
N GLN A 224 -1.20 -50.63 27.55
CA GLN A 224 -0.64 -50.90 26.21
C GLN A 224 0.50 -49.91 25.84
N PRO A 225 1.44 -50.31 24.95
CA PRO A 225 2.54 -49.46 24.54
C PRO A 225 2.09 -48.36 23.57
N LEU A 226 2.79 -47.22 23.56
CA LEU A 226 2.52 -46.15 22.60
C LEU A 226 3.02 -46.53 21.20
N ALA A 227 2.32 -46.05 20.17
CA ALA A 227 2.70 -46.27 18.77
C ALA A 227 4.03 -45.58 18.41
N GLU A 228 5.00 -46.35 17.89
CA GLU A 228 6.38 -45.89 17.66
C GLU A 228 6.66 -45.30 16.26
N SER A 229 5.64 -45.06 15.45
CA SER A 229 5.80 -44.69 14.05
C SER A 229 6.47 -43.32 13.79
N ARG A 230 6.69 -42.50 14.82
CA ARG A 230 7.26 -41.14 14.69
C ARG A 230 8.78 -41.09 14.90
N ARG A 231 9.46 -40.33 14.03
CA ARG A 231 10.92 -40.13 14.05
C ARG A 231 11.37 -38.78 14.62
N ASP A 232 10.45 -37.98 15.14
CA ASP A 232 10.74 -36.66 15.75
C ASP A 232 11.04 -36.77 17.26
N GLU A 233 11.28 -35.62 17.90
CA GLU A 233 11.56 -35.50 19.34
C GLU A 233 10.43 -36.08 20.20
N VAL A 234 9.18 -35.89 19.76
CA VAL A 234 8.00 -36.47 20.42
C VAL A 234 8.00 -38.00 20.30
N GLY A 235 8.40 -38.54 19.15
CA GLY A 235 8.62 -39.98 18.97
C GLY A 235 9.76 -40.54 19.83
N ARG A 236 10.83 -39.77 20.05
CA ARG A 236 11.91 -40.15 20.98
C ARG A 236 11.41 -40.25 22.42
N LEU A 237 10.57 -39.31 22.85
CA LEU A 237 9.91 -39.33 24.16
C LEU A 237 8.99 -40.55 24.32
N ALA A 238 8.16 -40.85 23.32
CA ALA A 238 7.30 -42.03 23.35
C ALA A 238 8.09 -43.35 23.48
N ARG A 239 9.20 -43.50 22.73
CA ARG A 239 10.08 -44.68 22.87
C ARG A 239 10.74 -44.78 24.24
N ALA A 240 11.14 -43.65 24.82
CA ALA A 240 11.70 -43.64 26.17
C ALA A 240 10.66 -44.06 27.23
N ALA A 241 9.40 -43.59 27.09
CA ALA A 241 8.29 -44.00 27.95
C ALA A 241 7.98 -45.51 27.83
N ASN A 242 7.96 -46.07 26.61
CA ASN A 242 7.79 -47.51 26.40
C ASN A 242 8.89 -48.33 27.10
N ARG A 243 10.17 -47.93 26.99
CA ARG A 243 11.27 -48.62 27.68
C ARG A 243 11.11 -48.58 29.20
N LEU A 244 10.68 -47.45 29.76
CA LEU A 244 10.42 -47.34 31.19
C LEU A 244 9.28 -48.27 31.60
N ARG A 245 8.22 -48.36 30.80
CA ARG A 245 7.13 -49.31 31.02
C ARG A 245 7.63 -50.74 31.09
N ASP A 246 8.38 -51.16 30.07
CA ASP A 246 8.85 -52.54 29.95
C ASP A 246 9.74 -52.93 31.14
N PHE A 247 10.60 -52.01 31.60
CA PHE A 247 11.37 -52.20 32.84
C PHE A 247 10.48 -52.45 34.07
N PHE A 248 9.38 -51.71 34.23
CA PHE A 248 8.43 -51.96 35.33
C PHE A 248 7.67 -53.28 35.17
N VAL A 249 7.32 -53.68 33.94
CA VAL A 249 6.69 -55.00 33.68
C VAL A 249 7.63 -56.11 34.15
N ASP A 250 8.90 -56.04 33.77
CA ASP A 250 9.91 -57.03 34.12
C ASP A 250 10.14 -57.07 35.64
N LEU A 251 10.26 -55.91 36.29
CA LEU A 251 10.44 -55.82 37.74
C LEU A 251 9.24 -56.40 38.50
N ALA A 252 8.01 -56.11 38.07
CA ALA A 252 6.80 -56.69 38.66
C ALA A 252 6.68 -58.20 38.42
N GLY A 253 7.23 -58.71 37.30
CA GLY A 253 7.35 -60.14 37.03
C GLY A 253 8.33 -60.82 37.99
N GLN A 254 9.52 -60.24 38.16
CA GLN A 254 10.55 -60.73 39.07
C GLN A 254 10.07 -60.71 40.53
N LEU A 255 9.41 -59.65 40.98
CA LEU A 255 8.81 -59.57 42.32
C LEU A 255 7.79 -60.68 42.57
N ARG A 256 6.90 -60.94 41.61
CA ARG A 256 5.90 -62.02 41.72
C ARG A 256 6.52 -63.41 41.77
N GLN A 257 7.58 -63.65 40.98
CA GLN A 257 8.34 -64.90 41.05
C GLN A 257 9.05 -65.05 42.39
N GLY A 258 9.65 -63.97 42.91
CA GLY A 258 10.29 -63.95 44.23
C GLY A 258 9.30 -64.24 45.37
N THR A 259 8.11 -63.63 45.36
CA THR A 259 7.06 -63.92 46.36
C THR A 259 6.54 -65.35 46.25
N ALA A 260 6.32 -65.87 45.04
CA ALA A 260 5.88 -67.25 44.84
C ALA A 260 6.93 -68.27 45.32
N ALA A 261 8.22 -67.97 45.10
CA ALA A 261 9.30 -68.78 45.64
C ALA A 261 9.30 -68.75 47.18
N LEU A 262 9.20 -67.56 47.80
CA LEU A 262 9.08 -67.41 49.25
C LEU A 262 7.89 -68.16 49.85
N ASP A 263 6.72 -68.09 49.22
CA ASP A 263 5.52 -68.81 49.66
C ASP A 263 5.74 -70.33 49.58
N ALA A 264 6.36 -70.82 48.49
CA ALA A 264 6.70 -72.23 48.34
C ALA A 264 7.69 -72.69 49.44
N THR A 265 8.75 -71.92 49.73
CA THR A 265 9.69 -72.24 50.80
C THR A 265 9.02 -72.22 52.17
N THR A 266 8.07 -71.30 52.39
CA THR A 266 7.32 -71.20 53.65
C THR A 266 6.38 -72.39 53.85
N GLN A 267 5.73 -72.86 52.78
CA GLN A 267 4.94 -74.10 52.81
C GLN A 267 5.83 -75.32 53.09
N GLU A 268 7.02 -75.38 52.50
CA GLU A 268 7.99 -76.45 52.73
C GLU A 268 8.49 -76.46 54.18
N LEU A 269 8.84 -75.29 54.74
CA LEU A 269 9.18 -75.12 56.15
C LEU A 269 8.03 -75.50 57.09
N GLY A 270 6.80 -75.10 56.76
CA GLY A 270 5.60 -75.50 57.50
C GLY A 270 5.40 -77.02 57.52
N ALA A 271 5.58 -77.68 56.38
CA ALA A 271 5.50 -79.13 56.27
C ALA A 271 6.62 -79.85 57.05
N ILE A 272 7.82 -79.27 57.14
CA ILE A 272 8.93 -79.79 57.96
C ILE A 272 8.63 -79.62 59.46
N ALA A 273 8.08 -78.48 59.86
CA ALA A 273 7.68 -78.22 61.25
C ALA A 273 6.56 -79.17 61.71
N GLN A 274 5.56 -79.44 60.85
CA GLN A 274 4.51 -80.43 61.12
C GLN A 274 5.08 -81.85 61.27
N ARG A 275 5.98 -82.27 60.37
CA ARG A 275 6.67 -83.57 60.48
C ARG A 275 7.50 -83.69 61.76
N SER A 276 8.15 -82.60 62.19
CA SER A 276 8.89 -82.58 63.45
C SER A 276 7.97 -82.61 64.68
N GLY A 277 6.76 -82.04 64.58
CA GLY A 277 5.74 -82.10 65.63
C GLY A 277 5.06 -83.47 65.77
N GLU A 278 4.91 -84.22 64.68
CA GLU A 278 4.40 -85.60 64.70
C GLU A 278 5.44 -86.61 65.20
N GLY A 279 6.75 -86.33 65.02
CA GLY A 279 7.84 -87.17 65.51
C GLY A 279 8.14 -87.07 67.01
N ILE A 280 7.41 -86.23 67.77
CA ILE A 280 7.61 -85.99 69.22
C ILE A 280 6.48 -86.57 70.08
N ARG A 281 5.51 -87.29 69.49
CA ARG A 281 4.45 -88.00 70.24
C ARG A 281 4.74 -89.47 70.47
#